data_AF-A0A965DQS6-F1
#
_entry.id   AF-A0A965DQS6-F1
#
_cell.length_a   1.000
_cell.length_b   1.000
_cell.length_c   1.000
_cell.angle_alpha   90.00
_cell.angle_beta   90.00
_cell.angle_gamma   90.00
#
_symmetry.space_group_name_H-M   'P 1'
#
loop_
_entity.id
_entity.type
_entity.pdbx_description
1 polymer ?
#
loop_
_entity_poly.entity_id
_entity_poly.type
_entity_poly.pdbx_seq_one_letter_code
_entity_poly.pdbx_strand_id
1 'polypeptide(L)'
;MEFIAKELADYANAHTSSSFALLQRIERETHLEVLQPRMLSGPFQGRLLSLISKLVQPNRILEVGTYTGYSALCLAEGLTKEGKLITLDVN
;
A
#
# COMPACT_ATOMS: atom_id res chain seq x y z
N MET A 1 13.13 6.01 11.88
CA MET A 1 13.30 7.41 12.31
C MET A 1 12.00 8.10 11.93
N GLU A 2 11.18 8.47 12.91
CA GLU A 2 9.97 9.24 12.64
C GLU A 2 10.37 10.71 12.47
N PHE A 3 10.22 11.23 11.26
CA PHE A 3 10.61 12.60 10.90
C PHE A 3 9.49 13.62 11.15
N ILE A 4 8.31 13.14 11.53
CA ILE A 4 7.08 13.93 11.71
C ILE A 4 6.61 13.69 13.15
N ALA A 5 6.17 14.76 13.82
CA ALA A 5 5.60 14.65 15.16
C ALA A 5 4.38 13.70 15.14
N LYS A 6 4.24 12.88 16.19
CA LYS A 6 3.20 11.85 16.27
C LYS A 6 1.81 12.42 16.05
N GLU A 7 1.54 13.59 16.62
CA GLU A 7 0.24 14.27 16.54
C GLU A 7 -0.12 14.65 15.10
N LEU A 8 0.87 15.04 14.29
CA LEU A 8 0.67 15.35 12.87
C LEU A 8 0.46 14.09 12.04
N ALA A 9 1.17 13.00 12.35
CA ALA A 9 0.96 11.71 11.70
C ALA A 9 -0.43 11.15 12.01
N ASP A 10 -0.86 11.22 13.27
CA ASP A 10 -2.20 10.81 13.70
C ASP A 10 -3.29 11.64 13.00
N TYR A 11 -3.12 12.96 12.93
CA TYR A 11 -4.02 13.84 12.19
C TYR A 11 -4.09 13.46 10.71
N ALA A 12 -2.95 13.29 10.03
CA ALA A 12 -2.93 12.91 8.63
C ALA A 12 -3.64 11.57 8.39
N ASN A 13 -3.43 10.58 9.26
CA ASN A 13 -4.11 9.28 9.18
C ASN A 13 -5.62 9.41 9.39
N ALA A 14 -6.05 10.18 10.40
CA ALA A 14 -7.48 10.39 10.70
C ALA A 14 -8.23 11.11 9.57
N HIS A 15 -7.53 11.93 8.79
CA HIS A 15 -8.10 12.70 7.67
C HIS A 15 -7.79 12.11 6.29
N THR A 16 -7.19 10.92 6.22
CA THR A 16 -6.97 10.18 4.99
C THR A 16 -8.10 9.16 4.77
N SER A 17 -8.46 8.87 3.52
CA SER A 17 -9.49 7.88 3.22
C SER A 17 -9.16 6.51 3.84
N SER A 18 -10.17 5.85 4.39
CA SER A 18 -10.01 4.51 4.98
C SER A 18 -9.52 3.48 3.96
N SER A 19 -8.69 2.54 4.41
CA SER A 19 -8.31 1.35 3.63
C SER A 19 -9.44 0.32 3.62
N PHE A 20 -9.51 -0.51 2.57
CA PHE A 20 -10.49 -1.59 2.45
C PHE A 20 -10.27 -2.68 3.50
N ALA A 21 -11.31 -3.46 3.81
CA ALA A 21 -11.23 -4.56 4.77
C ALA A 21 -10.12 -5.58 4.44
N LEU A 22 -9.86 -5.84 3.15
CA LEU A 22 -8.76 -6.73 2.72
C LEU A 22 -7.39 -6.14 3.10
N LEU A 23 -7.18 -4.84 2.89
CA LEU A 23 -5.93 -4.17 3.23
C LEU A 23 -5.71 -4.17 4.74
N GLN A 24 -6.75 -3.89 5.53
CA GLN A 24 -6.69 -3.97 6.99
C GLN A 24 -6.36 -5.38 7.48
N ARG A 25 -6.92 -6.41 6.81
CA ARG A 25 -6.61 -7.80 7.10
C ARG A 25 -5.14 -8.13 6.84
N ILE A 26 -4.62 -7.75 5.67
CA ILE A 26 -3.21 -7.95 5.31
C ILE A 26 -2.28 -7.22 6.28
N GLU A 27 -2.62 -5.99 6.65
CA GLU A 27 -1.87 -5.23 7.64
C GLU A 27 -1.81 -5.96 8.98
N ARG A 28 -2.96 -6.43 9.48
CA ARG A 28 -3.04 -7.21 10.72
C ARG A 28 -2.23 -8.50 10.64
N GLU A 29 -2.40 -9.29 9.58
CA GLU A 29 -1.69 -10.56 9.39
C GLU A 29 -0.18 -10.34 9.25
N THR A 30 0.24 -9.31 8.52
CA THR A 30 1.66 -8.93 8.41
C THR A 30 2.27 -8.65 9.78
N HIS A 31 1.56 -7.91 10.64
CA HIS A 31 2.02 -7.60 12.00
C HIS A 31 2.08 -8.81 12.93
N LEU A 32 1.27 -9.84 12.69
CA LEU A 32 1.20 -11.03 13.53
C LEU A 32 2.17 -12.13 13.08
N GLU A 33 2.41 -12.25 11.76
CA GLU A 33 3.02 -13.44 11.18
C GLU A 33 4.41 -13.20 10.56
N VAL A 34 4.77 -11.94 10.27
CA VAL A 34 6.01 -11.64 9.55
C VAL A 34 7.04 -10.98 10.45
N LEU A 35 8.32 -11.34 10.30
CA LEU A 35 9.42 -10.88 11.16
C LEU A 35 9.67 -9.37 11.13
N GLN A 36 9.39 -8.69 10.01
CA GLN A 36 9.71 -7.27 9.82
C GLN A 36 8.48 -6.46 9.37
N PRO A 37 7.40 -6.42 10.16
CA PRO A 37 6.11 -5.87 9.72
C PRO A 37 6.16 -4.39 9.34
N ARG A 38 7.12 -3.64 9.91
CA ARG A 38 7.42 -2.24 9.57
C ARG A 38 7.81 -1.99 8.11
N MET A 39 8.11 -3.03 7.33
CA MET A 39 8.40 -2.91 5.90
C MET A 39 7.13 -2.71 5.05
N LEU A 40 5.95 -2.86 5.64
CA LEU A 40 4.67 -2.59 5.00
C LEU A 40 4.50 -1.08 4.74
N SER A 41 3.96 -0.72 3.57
CA SER A 41 3.66 0.69 3.23
C SER A 41 2.61 1.33 4.17
N GLY A 42 1.67 0.55 4.67
CA GLY A 42 0.62 1.01 5.58
C GLY A 42 -0.46 1.88 4.91
N PRO A 43 -1.46 2.33 5.69
CA PRO A 43 -2.69 2.97 5.18
C PRO A 43 -2.41 4.28 4.44
N PHE A 44 -1.66 5.19 5.03
CA PHE A 44 -1.39 6.51 4.45
C PHE A 44 -0.71 6.40 3.07
N GLN A 45 0.42 5.69 3.00
CA GLN A 45 1.17 5.53 1.75
C GLN A 45 0.36 4.71 0.72
N GLY A 46 -0.36 3.67 1.15
CA GLY A 46 -1.22 2.90 0.26
C GLY A 46 -2.30 3.73 -0.42
N ARG A 47 -2.93 4.65 0.33
CA ARG A 47 -3.93 5.56 -0.26
C ARG A 47 -3.33 6.50 -1.29
N LEU A 48 -2.11 6.99 -1.07
CA LEU A 48 -1.38 7.79 -2.05
C LEU A 48 -1.08 6.99 -3.32
N LEU A 49 -0.61 5.75 -3.20
CA LEU A 49 -0.35 4.86 -4.36
C LEU A 49 -1.64 4.58 -5.16
N SER A 50 -2.74 4.32 -4.46
CA SER A 50 -4.06 4.15 -5.08
C SER A 50 -4.52 5.42 -5.81
N LEU A 51 -4.34 6.60 -5.21
CA LEU A 51 -4.65 7.87 -5.85
C LEU A 51 -3.85 8.04 -7.14
N ILE A 52 -2.52 7.83 -7.11
CA ILE A 52 -1.65 7.93 -8.27
C ILE A 52 -2.11 6.95 -9.37
N SER A 53 -2.34 5.69 -9.01
CA SER A 53 -2.76 4.68 -9.98
C SER A 53 -4.10 5.03 -10.63
N LYS A 54 -5.09 5.50 -9.85
CA LYS A 54 -6.41 5.91 -10.37
C LYS A 54 -6.33 7.12 -11.29
N LEU A 55 -5.42 8.06 -11.02
CA LEU A 55 -5.20 9.22 -11.88
C LEU A 55 -4.53 8.84 -13.20
N VAL A 56 -3.57 7.91 -13.17
CA VAL A 56 -2.79 7.48 -14.34
C VAL A 56 -3.54 6.48 -15.21
N GLN A 57 -4.37 5.62 -14.60
CA GLN A 57 -5.02 4.48 -15.24
C GLN A 57 -4.05 3.61 -16.06
N PRO A 58 -3.02 3.02 -15.42
CA PRO A 58 -1.94 2.35 -16.14
C PRO A 58 -2.38 1.01 -16.75
N ASN A 59 -1.80 0.69 -17.91
CA ASN A 59 -1.88 -0.65 -18.51
C ASN A 59 -0.78 -1.59 -17.99
N ARG A 60 0.31 -1.06 -17.44
CA ARG A 60 1.46 -1.83 -16.93
C ARG A 60 2.01 -1.13 -15.70
N ILE A 61 2.21 -1.90 -14.63
CA ILE A 61 2.91 -1.48 -13.41
C ILE A 61 4.01 -2.49 -13.16
N LEU A 62 5.22 -2.01 -12.88
CA LEU A 62 6.32 -2.81 -12.34
C LEU A 62 6.56 -2.35 -10.91
N GLU A 63 6.41 -3.26 -9.96
CA GLU A 63 6.73 -3.08 -8.55
C GLU A 63 7.98 -3.89 -8.20
N VAL A 64 8.89 -3.28 -7.43
CA VAL A 64 10.10 -3.94 -6.93
C VAL A 64 10.00 -3.99 -5.41
N GLY A 65 9.86 -5.19 -4.87
CA GLY A 65 9.46 -5.48 -3.49
C GLY A 65 7.96 -5.75 -3.40
N THR A 66 7.57 -7.03 -3.40
CA THR A 66 6.18 -7.46 -3.19
C THR A 66 5.84 -7.50 -1.71
N TYR A 67 6.75 -8.03 -0.90
CA TYR A 67 6.54 -8.35 0.50
C TYR A 67 5.19 -9.07 0.73
N THR A 68 4.29 -8.52 1.56
CA THR A 68 2.94 -9.07 1.78
C THR A 68 1.87 -8.55 0.80
N GLY A 69 2.26 -7.82 -0.25
CA GLY A 69 1.40 -7.43 -1.37
C GLY A 69 0.47 -6.24 -1.12
N TYR A 70 0.63 -5.51 -0.01
CA TYR A 70 -0.24 -4.38 0.34
C TYR A 70 -0.19 -3.24 -0.68
N SER A 71 1.02 -2.82 -1.08
CA SER A 71 1.22 -1.78 -2.10
C SER A 71 0.74 -2.23 -3.48
N ALA A 72 0.98 -3.50 -3.84
CA ALA A 72 0.51 -4.10 -5.08
C ALA A 72 -1.02 -3.97 -5.22
N LEU A 73 -1.76 -4.27 -4.16
CA LEU A 73 -3.22 -4.14 -4.15
C LEU A 73 -3.66 -2.67 -4.27
N CYS A 74 -2.98 -1.74 -3.60
CA CYS A 74 -3.27 -0.31 -3.72
C CYS A 74 -3.04 0.19 -5.16
N LEU A 75 -1.94 -0.24 -5.78
CA LEU A 75 -1.59 0.07 -7.17
C LEU A 75 -2.58 -0.56 -8.17
N ALA A 76 -3.11 -1.75 -7.88
CA ALA A 76 -4.08 -2.42 -8.73
C ALA A 76 -5.44 -1.68 -8.80
N GLU A 77 -5.78 -0.84 -7.82
CA GLU A 77 -7.08 -0.13 -7.78
C GLU A 77 -7.34 0.80 -8.97
N GLY A 78 -6.29 1.32 -9.61
CA GLY A 78 -6.39 2.17 -10.80
C GLY A 78 -6.01 1.47 -12.10
N LEU A 79 -5.64 0.18 -12.04
CA LEU A 79 -5.20 -0.58 -13.21
C LEU A 79 -6.34 -0.70 -14.22
N THR A 80 -6.04 -0.58 -15.51
CA THR A 80 -7.04 -0.84 -16.55
C THR A 80 -7.49 -2.30 -16.53
N LYS A 81 -8.65 -2.59 -17.14
CA LYS A 81 -9.24 -3.93 -17.18
C LYS A 81 -8.28 -5.01 -17.72
N GLU A 82 -7.50 -4.66 -18.74
CA GLU A 82 -6.50 -5.54 -19.37
C GLU A 82 -5.06 -5.21 -18.91
N GLY A 83 -4.95 -4.38 -17.88
CA GLY A 83 -3.69 -3.96 -17.32
C GLY A 83 -3.00 -5.10 -16.58
N LYS A 84 -1.69 -5.00 -16.42
CA LYS A 84 -0.89 -5.98 -15.68
C LYS A 84 -0.04 -5.28 -14.64
N LEU A 85 -0.10 -5.78 -13.41
CA LEU A 85 0.85 -5.45 -12.36
C LEU A 85 1.83 -6.62 -12.23
N ILE A 86 3.11 -6.32 -12.40
CA ILE A 86 4.21 -7.26 -12.24
C ILE A 86 4.95 -6.83 -10.99
N THR A 87 5.08 -7.71 -10.02
CA THR A 87 5.82 -7.46 -8.80
C THR A 87 6.99 -8.42 -8.71
N LEU A 88 8.12 -7.94 -8.23
CA LEU A 88 9.37 -8.70 -8.13
C LEU A 88 9.81 -8.75 -6.67
N ASP A 89 10.00 -9.95 -6.15
CA ASP A 89 10.56 -10.18 -4.82
C ASP A 89 11.59 -11.30 -4.88
N VAL A 90 12.54 -11.28 -3.94
CA VAL A 90 13.60 -12.28 -3.82
C VAL A 90 13.35 -13.27 -2.69
N ASN A 91 12.36 -12.99 -1.82
CA ASN A 91 11.97 -13.84 -0.71
C ASN A 91 11.26 -15.13 -1.15
#